data_AF-Q5U4V2-F1
#
_entry.id   AF-Q5U4V2-F1
#
_cell.length_a   1.000
_cell.length_b   1.000
_cell.length_c   1.000
_cell.angle_alpha   90.00
_cell.angle_beta   90.00
_cell.angle_gamma   90.00
#
_symmetry.space_group_name_H-M   'P 1'
#
loop_
_entity.id
_entity.type
_entity.pdbx_description
1 polymer ?
#
loop_
_entity_poly.entity_id
_entity_poly.type
_entity_poly.pdbx_seq_one_letter_code
_entity_poly.pdbx_strand_id
1 'polypeptide(L)'
;MDSKLRSLLSDHSRYVESFRLFLQNSTEHQCMQHFIESKLPNIISSIGNDKPVIDVLGVGSGSGEIDLQMIAKIQARWPGVPINNQIVEPSAEQIFGYKERVAKAPNLENVTFSWHRQTSSEFESQVNEDKQMRKFDFIHMIQMLYYVKDVLGTLKFFKSCLAPSGKLLIILVSGNSGWATLWKKYGQRLPLNDLCLYITAGDIAEMLSSMGARFQSHELQSDMDITECFIEGDRDGELLLDFLTETCDFKRNAPADLRDQIICDLKSPGCSTTKDGKVIFNNNLSVIVVEAD
;
A
#
# COMPACT_ATOMS: atom_id res chain seq x y z
N MET A 1 -23.07 7.07 -26.35
CA MET A 1 -22.03 6.03 -26.30
C MET A 1 -21.61 5.95 -24.85
N ASP A 2 -21.97 4.88 -24.15
CA ASP A 2 -21.40 4.60 -22.82
C ASP A 2 -19.92 4.26 -23.02
N SER A 3 -19.07 5.29 -23.13
CA SER A 3 -17.65 5.10 -22.99
C SER A 3 -17.43 4.71 -21.53
N LYS A 4 -17.36 3.41 -21.28
CA LYS A 4 -16.96 2.89 -19.97
C LYS A 4 -15.68 3.60 -19.57
N LEU A 5 -15.70 4.25 -18.41
CA LEU A 5 -14.52 4.85 -17.83
C LEU A 5 -13.41 3.79 -17.80
N ARG A 6 -12.21 4.20 -18.19
CA ARG A 6 -11.06 3.31 -18.29
C ARG A 6 -10.24 3.43 -17.00
N SER A 7 -9.98 2.30 -16.35
CA SER A 7 -9.18 2.27 -15.13
C SER A 7 -7.77 2.83 -15.37
N LEU A 8 -7.25 3.58 -14.39
CA LEU A 8 -5.90 4.13 -14.42
C LEU A 8 -4.82 3.06 -14.63
N LEU A 9 -4.98 1.88 -14.02
CA LEU A 9 -4.06 0.74 -14.17
C LEU A 9 -3.96 0.17 -15.60
N SER A 10 -4.94 0.45 -16.46
CA SER A 10 -4.84 0.03 -17.87
C SER A 10 -3.84 0.87 -18.67
N ASP A 11 -3.34 1.97 -18.10
CA ASP A 11 -2.32 2.85 -18.67
C ASP A 11 -1.16 3.00 -17.68
N HIS A 12 -0.22 2.04 -17.73
CA HIS A 12 0.91 1.98 -16.81
C HIS A 12 1.69 3.30 -16.73
N SER A 13 1.89 3.97 -17.87
CA SER A 13 2.65 5.22 -17.93
C SER A 13 1.97 6.34 -17.15
N ARG A 14 0.65 6.47 -17.33
CA ARG A 14 -0.17 7.49 -16.66
C ARG A 14 -0.36 7.16 -15.18
N TYR A 15 -0.51 5.89 -14.84
CA TYR A 15 -0.54 5.42 -13.46
C TYR A 15 0.74 5.80 -12.71
N VAL A 16 1.91 5.48 -13.27
CA VAL A 16 3.21 5.81 -12.66
C VAL A 16 3.39 7.32 -12.50
N GLU A 17 3.00 8.11 -13.50
CA GLU A 17 3.07 9.58 -13.43
C GLU A 17 2.16 10.14 -12.32
N SER A 18 0.91 9.70 -12.27
CA SER A 18 -0.07 10.16 -11.28
C SER A 18 0.32 9.72 -9.86
N PHE A 19 0.83 8.50 -9.70
CA PHE A 19 1.35 7.98 -8.44
C PHE A 19 2.57 8.78 -7.94
N ARG A 20 3.51 9.12 -8.82
CA ARG A 20 4.66 9.95 -8.46
C ARG A 20 4.21 11.33 -7.97
N LEU A 21 3.24 11.93 -8.66
CA LEU A 21 2.68 13.22 -8.27
C LEU A 21 1.93 13.13 -6.93
N PHE A 22 1.14 12.07 -6.70
CA PHE A 22 0.54 11.78 -5.40
C PHE A 22 1.58 11.76 -4.28
N LEU A 23 2.70 11.05 -4.47
CA LEU A 23 3.76 11.00 -3.45
C LEU A 23 4.41 12.37 -3.21
N GLN A 24 4.55 13.22 -4.23
CA GLN A 24 5.09 14.57 -4.11
C GLN A 24 4.13 15.53 -3.39
N ASN A 25 2.83 15.33 -3.56
CA ASN A 25 1.78 16.18 -3.02
C ASN A 25 1.18 15.66 -1.70
N SER A 26 1.65 14.54 -1.18
CA SER A 26 1.13 13.93 0.05
C SER A 26 2.21 13.76 1.12
N THR A 27 1.74 13.46 2.34
CA THR A 27 2.60 13.05 3.44
C THR A 27 2.71 11.52 3.57
N GLU A 28 2.42 10.78 2.50
CA GLU A 28 2.31 9.31 2.48
C GLU A 28 3.56 8.64 3.07
N HIS A 29 4.73 8.85 2.47
CA HIS A 29 5.96 8.25 2.95
C HIS A 29 6.42 8.83 4.29
N GLN A 30 6.16 10.12 4.57
CA GLN A 30 6.51 10.73 5.86
C GLN A 30 5.72 10.10 7.02
N CYS A 31 4.43 9.82 6.83
CA CYS A 31 3.62 9.20 7.88
C CYS A 31 4.03 7.74 8.12
N MET A 32 4.36 6.99 7.06
CA MET A 32 4.92 5.64 7.18
C MET A 32 6.27 5.65 7.88
N GLN A 33 7.16 6.57 7.52
CA GLN A 33 8.46 6.73 8.17
C GLN A 33 8.29 7.02 9.67
N HIS A 34 7.37 7.93 10.03
CA HIS A 34 7.08 8.22 11.44
C HIS A 34 6.60 6.99 12.20
N PHE A 35 5.75 6.16 11.60
CA PHE A 35 5.32 4.89 12.18
C PHE A 35 6.50 3.91 12.34
N ILE A 36 7.36 3.79 11.33
CA ILE A 36 8.54 2.93 11.34
C ILE A 36 9.55 3.36 12.41
N GLU A 37 9.65 4.66 12.67
CA GLU A 37 10.53 5.18 13.72
C GLU A 37 9.95 5.00 15.12
N SER A 38 8.65 5.24 15.31
CA SER A 38 8.02 5.37 16.63
C SER A 38 7.33 4.10 17.15
N LYS A 39 6.82 3.24 16.27
CA LYS A 39 5.99 2.07 16.64
C LYS A 39 6.59 0.75 16.21
N LEU A 40 7.16 0.68 15.00
CA LEU A 40 7.67 -0.57 14.44
C LEU A 40 8.68 -1.29 15.35
N PRO A 41 9.66 -0.62 16.02
CA PRO A 41 10.64 -1.30 16.87
C PRO A 41 10.00 -2.15 17.98
N ASN A 42 8.88 -1.70 18.53
CA ASN A 42 8.13 -2.45 19.55
C ASN A 42 7.33 -3.60 18.92
N ILE A 43 6.72 -3.37 17.76
CA ILE A 43 5.94 -4.39 17.02
C ILE A 43 6.82 -5.58 16.65
N ILE A 44 8.00 -5.32 16.09
CA ILE A 44 8.91 -6.39 15.67
C ILE A 44 9.67 -7.00 16.83
N SER A 45 9.61 -6.45 18.05
CA SER A 45 10.57 -6.68 19.15
C SER A 45 10.91 -8.15 19.50
N SER A 46 10.10 -9.12 19.09
CA SER A 46 10.27 -10.56 19.31
C SER A 46 10.62 -11.39 18.07
N ILE A 47 10.58 -10.84 16.85
CA ILE A 47 10.61 -11.64 15.61
C ILE A 47 11.93 -12.40 15.41
N GLY A 48 13.05 -11.81 15.88
CA GLY A 48 14.39 -12.36 15.74
C GLY A 48 14.95 -13.02 17.00
N ASN A 49 14.15 -13.19 18.06
CA ASN A 49 14.64 -13.80 19.30
C ASN A 49 15.16 -15.23 19.06
N ASP A 50 16.40 -15.48 19.47
CA ASP A 50 17.11 -16.76 19.37
C ASP A 50 17.20 -17.33 17.94
N LYS A 51 17.07 -16.48 16.90
CA LYS A 51 17.14 -16.91 15.51
C LYS A 51 18.53 -16.72 14.91
N PRO A 52 19.06 -17.71 14.17
CA PRO A 52 20.32 -17.56 13.44
C PRO A 52 20.18 -16.70 12.18
N VAL A 53 18.96 -16.51 11.67
CA VAL A 53 18.61 -15.69 10.51
C VAL A 53 17.19 -15.15 10.71
N ILE A 54 16.92 -13.94 10.24
CA ILE A 54 15.57 -13.34 10.24
C ILE A 54 15.03 -13.39 8.81
N ASP A 55 13.92 -14.11 8.60
CA ASP A 55 13.28 -14.25 7.29
C ASP A 55 12.18 -13.19 7.11
N VAL A 56 12.36 -12.31 6.12
CA VAL A 56 11.44 -11.20 5.80
C VAL A 56 10.85 -11.40 4.41
N LEU A 57 9.54 -11.12 4.27
CA LEU A 57 8.83 -11.16 2.99
C LEU A 57 8.11 -9.83 2.73
N GLY A 58 8.57 -9.10 1.73
CA GLY A 58 7.87 -7.94 1.20
C GLY A 58 6.98 -8.32 0.02
N VAL A 59 5.68 -8.07 0.13
CA VAL A 59 4.70 -8.30 -0.94
C VAL A 59 4.21 -6.95 -1.44
N GLY A 60 4.40 -6.67 -2.73
CA GLY A 60 4.12 -5.36 -3.32
C GLY A 60 5.07 -4.26 -2.84
N SER A 61 6.35 -4.59 -2.70
CA SER A 61 7.38 -3.67 -2.16
C SER A 61 7.68 -2.46 -3.05
N GLY A 62 7.22 -2.44 -4.31
CA GLY A 62 7.53 -1.38 -5.24
C GLY A 62 9.05 -1.20 -5.39
N SER A 63 9.50 0.05 -5.30
CA SER A 63 10.93 0.39 -5.38
C SER A 63 11.69 0.17 -4.06
N GLY A 64 11.03 -0.29 -2.98
CA GLY A 64 11.68 -0.70 -1.73
C GLY A 64 12.15 0.43 -0.81
N GLU A 65 11.60 1.64 -0.95
CA GLU A 65 11.93 2.77 -0.07
C GLU A 65 11.56 2.46 1.39
N ILE A 66 10.32 2.01 1.59
CA ILE A 66 9.77 1.69 2.90
C ILE A 66 10.40 0.41 3.46
N ASP A 67 10.58 -0.62 2.62
CA ASP A 67 11.26 -1.85 2.98
C ASP A 67 12.62 -1.60 3.63
N LEU A 68 13.48 -0.79 3.00
CA LEU A 68 14.82 -0.52 3.55
C LEU A 68 14.77 0.22 4.88
N GLN A 69 13.76 1.07 5.12
CA GLN A 69 13.56 1.69 6.44
C GLN A 69 13.17 0.64 7.49
N MET A 70 12.31 -0.32 7.15
CA MET A 70 11.94 -1.41 8.05
C MET A 70 13.12 -2.34 8.33
N ILE A 71 13.88 -2.72 7.29
CA ILE A 71 15.12 -3.51 7.43
C ILE A 71 16.11 -2.83 8.36
N ALA A 72 16.28 -1.51 8.27
CA ALA A 72 17.15 -0.77 9.18
C ALA A 72 16.71 -0.89 10.66
N LYS A 73 15.40 -0.94 10.94
CA LYS A 73 14.90 -1.18 12.32
C LYS A 73 15.15 -2.61 12.78
N ILE A 74 15.02 -3.60 11.90
CA ILE A 74 15.37 -5.00 12.20
C ILE A 74 16.86 -5.12 12.52
N GLN A 75 17.74 -4.58 11.67
CA GLN A 75 19.19 -4.60 11.89
C GLN A 75 19.60 -3.89 13.19
N ALA A 76 18.99 -2.75 13.51
CA ALA A 76 19.27 -2.02 14.75
C ALA A 76 18.88 -2.83 16.00
N ARG A 77 17.86 -3.70 15.89
CA ARG A 77 17.38 -4.52 16.99
C ARG A 77 18.17 -5.82 17.16
N TRP A 78 18.61 -6.45 16.08
CA TRP A 78 19.46 -7.64 16.08
C TRP A 78 20.75 -7.41 15.27
N PRO A 79 21.69 -6.61 15.80
CA PRO A 79 22.92 -6.30 15.10
C PRO A 79 23.74 -7.57 14.82
N GLY A 80 24.17 -7.74 13.57
CA GLY A 80 24.98 -8.87 13.12
C GLY A 80 24.20 -10.14 12.76
N VAL A 81 22.91 -10.22 13.05
CA VAL A 81 22.08 -11.36 12.63
C VAL A 81 21.75 -11.22 11.14
N PRO A 82 22.03 -12.23 10.30
CA PRO A 82 21.66 -12.22 8.89
C PRO A 82 20.16 -12.03 8.68
N ILE A 83 19.79 -11.27 7.65
CA ILE A 83 18.40 -11.08 7.21
C ILE A 83 18.27 -11.67 5.81
N ASN A 84 17.30 -12.56 5.60
CA ASN A 84 16.90 -13.03 4.29
C ASN A 84 15.63 -12.26 3.87
N ASN A 85 15.76 -11.32 2.95
CA ASN A 85 14.68 -10.45 2.50
C ASN A 85 14.18 -10.86 1.10
N GLN A 86 13.00 -11.47 1.04
CA GLN A 86 12.37 -11.90 -0.21
C GLN A 86 11.32 -10.89 -0.66
N ILE A 87 11.33 -10.54 -1.95
CA ILE A 87 10.44 -9.52 -2.52
C ILE A 87 9.54 -10.15 -3.57
N VAL A 88 8.23 -9.95 -3.46
CA VAL A 88 7.21 -10.32 -4.44
C VAL A 88 6.66 -9.04 -5.07
N GLU A 89 7.04 -8.77 -6.32
CA GLU A 89 6.68 -7.54 -7.03
C GLU A 89 6.48 -7.83 -8.53
N PRO A 90 5.28 -7.63 -9.12
CA PRO A 90 5.05 -7.92 -10.54
C PRO A 90 5.76 -6.95 -11.50
N SER A 91 5.99 -5.69 -11.08
CA SER A 91 6.55 -4.65 -11.93
C SER A 91 8.07 -4.76 -12.07
N ALA A 92 8.53 -5.00 -13.30
CA ALA A 92 9.96 -5.02 -13.62
C ALA A 92 10.64 -3.67 -13.37
N GLU A 93 9.93 -2.56 -13.60
CA GLU A 93 10.41 -1.20 -13.36
C GLU A 93 10.63 -0.95 -11.86
N GLN A 94 9.69 -1.39 -11.02
CA GLN A 94 9.80 -1.27 -9.56
C GLN A 94 10.93 -2.15 -9.01
N ILE A 95 11.04 -3.41 -9.47
CA ILE A 95 12.17 -4.30 -9.12
C ILE A 95 13.51 -3.66 -9.52
N PHE A 96 13.59 -3.07 -10.71
CA PHE A 96 14.80 -2.39 -11.16
C PHE A 96 15.16 -1.22 -10.23
N GLY A 97 14.20 -0.33 -9.94
CA GLY A 97 14.39 0.77 -9.00
C GLY A 97 14.79 0.31 -7.60
N TYR A 98 14.23 -0.80 -7.12
CA TYR A 98 14.63 -1.40 -5.84
C TYR A 98 16.07 -1.92 -5.89
N LYS A 99 16.45 -2.66 -6.93
CA LYS A 99 17.85 -3.13 -7.08
C LYS A 99 18.84 -1.97 -7.14
N GLU A 100 18.52 -0.89 -7.86
CA GLU A 100 19.36 0.32 -7.88
C GLU A 100 19.48 0.99 -6.51
N ARG A 101 18.39 1.02 -5.74
CA ARG A 101 18.37 1.58 -4.38
C ARG A 101 19.22 0.74 -3.43
N VAL A 102 19.08 -0.59 -3.47
CA VAL A 102 19.91 -1.54 -2.69
C VAL A 102 21.39 -1.36 -3.03
N ALA A 103 21.75 -1.24 -4.30
CA ALA A 103 23.15 -1.07 -4.73
C ALA A 103 23.81 0.23 -4.21
N LYS A 104 23.01 1.25 -3.87
CA LYS A 104 23.48 2.55 -3.36
C LYS A 104 23.36 2.68 -1.84
N ALA A 105 22.62 1.77 -1.19
CA ALA A 105 22.34 1.84 0.24
C ALA A 105 23.51 1.27 1.06
N PRO A 106 23.98 1.96 2.11
CA PRO A 106 25.00 1.43 3.01
C PRO A 106 24.41 0.41 4.00
N ASN A 107 25.28 -0.33 4.69
CA ASN A 107 24.94 -1.20 5.82
C ASN A 107 24.02 -2.39 5.48
N LEU A 108 24.07 -2.90 4.25
CA LEU A 108 23.27 -4.04 3.80
C LEU A 108 24.08 -5.36 3.67
N GLU A 109 25.30 -5.41 4.21
CA GLU A 109 26.21 -6.56 4.07
C GLU A 109 25.63 -7.85 4.68
N ASN A 110 24.80 -7.72 5.72
CA ASN A 110 24.13 -8.84 6.38
C ASN A 110 22.73 -9.13 5.82
N VAL A 111 22.32 -8.48 4.72
CA VAL A 111 20.99 -8.65 4.13
C VAL A 111 21.10 -9.31 2.76
N THR A 112 20.53 -10.51 2.64
CA THR A 112 20.40 -11.19 1.34
C THR A 112 19.07 -10.83 0.72
N PHE A 113 19.07 -10.39 -0.53
CA PHE A 113 17.84 -10.06 -1.27
C PHE A 113 17.53 -11.14 -2.31
N SER A 114 16.26 -11.55 -2.39
CA SER A 114 15.73 -12.40 -3.45
C SER A 114 14.52 -11.71 -4.10
N TRP A 115 14.40 -11.77 -5.43
CA TRP A 115 13.37 -11.05 -6.16
C TRP A 115 12.50 -12.03 -6.96
N HIS A 116 11.20 -11.97 -6.72
CA HIS A 116 10.17 -12.76 -7.37
C HIS A 116 9.29 -11.83 -8.21
N ARG A 117 9.50 -11.83 -9.53
CA ARG A 117 8.72 -11.00 -10.45
C ARG A 117 7.36 -11.65 -10.72
N GLN A 118 6.44 -11.48 -9.78
CA GLN A 118 5.10 -12.06 -9.82
C GLN A 118 4.15 -11.33 -8.87
N THR A 119 2.86 -11.54 -9.05
CA THR A 119 1.79 -11.11 -8.14
C THR A 119 1.78 -11.96 -6.86
N SER A 120 1.05 -11.51 -5.83
CA SER A 120 0.83 -12.30 -4.62
C SER A 120 0.13 -13.63 -4.90
N SER A 121 -0.83 -13.65 -5.83
CA SER A 121 -1.58 -14.85 -6.22
C SER A 121 -0.73 -15.87 -6.99
N GLU A 122 0.17 -15.40 -7.84
CA GLU A 122 1.14 -16.26 -8.53
C GLU A 122 2.15 -16.84 -7.52
N PHE A 123 2.65 -16.03 -6.58
CA PHE A 123 3.52 -16.51 -5.50
C PHE A 123 2.82 -17.55 -4.62
N GLU A 124 1.56 -17.33 -4.23
CA GLU A 124 0.75 -18.30 -3.49
C GLU A 124 0.59 -19.61 -4.27
N SER A 125 0.27 -19.53 -5.57
CA SER A 125 0.12 -20.71 -6.42
C SER A 125 1.43 -21.51 -6.50
N GLN A 126 2.56 -20.83 -6.70
CA GLN A 126 3.88 -21.44 -6.74
C GLN A 126 4.22 -22.16 -5.43
N VAL A 127 4.02 -21.51 -4.27
CA VAL A 127 4.30 -22.10 -2.95
C VAL A 127 3.44 -23.35 -2.70
N ASN A 128 2.17 -23.31 -3.13
CA ASN A 128 1.25 -24.45 -3.02
C ASN A 128 1.65 -25.62 -3.94
N GLU A 129 2.10 -25.34 -5.17
CA GLU A 129 2.60 -26.35 -6.11
C GLU A 129 3.90 -27.01 -5.64
N ASP A 130 4.86 -26.21 -5.16
CA ASP A 130 6.15 -26.68 -4.67
C ASP A 130 6.04 -27.48 -3.36
N LYS A 131 4.89 -27.36 -2.65
CA LYS A 131 4.65 -27.93 -1.31
C LYS A 131 5.72 -27.54 -0.29
N GLN A 132 6.38 -26.39 -0.50
CA GLN A 132 7.42 -25.86 0.36
C GLN A 132 6.96 -24.56 1.02
N MET A 133 6.01 -24.69 1.94
CA MET A 133 5.58 -23.56 2.76
C MET A 133 6.72 -23.11 3.68
N ARG A 134 7.37 -21.99 3.33
CA ARG A 134 8.36 -21.34 4.19
C ARG A 134 7.65 -20.51 5.25
N LYS A 135 8.29 -20.40 6.42
CA LYS A 135 7.83 -19.53 7.51
C LYS A 135 8.66 -18.26 7.51
N PHE A 136 7.99 -17.13 7.76
CA PHE A 136 8.62 -15.82 7.80
C PHE A 136 8.40 -15.16 9.16
N ASP A 137 9.39 -14.38 9.58
CA ASP A 137 9.44 -13.65 10.84
C ASP A 137 8.77 -12.29 10.73
N PHE A 138 8.80 -11.72 9.54
CA PHE A 138 8.10 -10.50 9.22
C PHE A 138 7.60 -10.54 7.78
N ILE A 139 6.30 -10.36 7.60
CA ILE A 139 5.68 -10.22 6.29
C ILE A 139 5.08 -8.82 6.24
N HIS A 140 5.22 -8.10 5.14
CA HIS A 140 4.55 -6.81 4.97
C HIS A 140 3.87 -6.67 3.61
N MET A 141 2.69 -6.04 3.63
CA MET A 141 1.84 -5.73 2.48
C MET A 141 1.46 -4.25 2.54
N ILE A 142 2.23 -3.40 1.87
CA ILE A 142 2.09 -1.96 1.96
C ILE A 142 1.41 -1.45 0.69
N GLN A 143 0.22 -0.86 0.82
CA GLN A 143 -0.51 -0.20 -0.27
C GLN A 143 -0.72 -1.05 -1.53
N MET A 144 -0.92 -2.36 -1.37
CA MET A 144 -0.95 -3.31 -2.49
C MET A 144 -2.19 -4.21 -2.54
N LEU A 145 -2.96 -4.32 -1.46
CA LEU A 145 -4.15 -5.20 -1.42
C LEU A 145 -5.28 -4.72 -2.33
N TYR A 146 -5.25 -3.47 -2.79
CA TYR A 146 -6.15 -2.94 -3.83
C TYR A 146 -6.09 -3.76 -5.13
N TYR A 147 -4.92 -4.36 -5.42
CA TYR A 147 -4.63 -5.06 -6.67
C TYR A 147 -4.79 -6.58 -6.54
N VAL A 148 -5.42 -7.05 -5.45
CA VAL A 148 -5.60 -8.45 -5.15
C VAL A 148 -7.06 -8.84 -5.34
N LYS A 149 -7.32 -9.85 -6.17
CA LYS A 149 -8.68 -10.30 -6.49
C LYS A 149 -9.37 -11.01 -5.32
N ASP A 150 -8.66 -11.91 -4.63
CA ASP A 150 -9.15 -12.63 -3.44
C ASP A 150 -8.38 -12.16 -2.21
N VAL A 151 -8.82 -11.04 -1.64
CA VAL A 151 -8.20 -10.42 -0.46
C VAL A 151 -8.26 -11.37 0.75
N LEU A 152 -9.41 -12.01 1.00
CA LEU A 152 -9.57 -12.91 2.14
C LEU A 152 -8.68 -14.16 2.01
N GLY A 153 -8.60 -14.75 0.81
CA GLY A 153 -7.68 -15.85 0.51
C GLY A 153 -6.22 -15.46 0.74
N THR A 154 -5.82 -14.29 0.23
CA THR A 154 -4.48 -13.72 0.42
C THR A 154 -4.15 -13.52 1.90
N LEU A 155 -5.06 -12.93 2.69
CA LEU A 155 -4.86 -12.75 4.13
C LEU A 155 -4.66 -14.09 4.85
N LYS A 156 -5.46 -15.11 4.50
CA LYS A 156 -5.33 -16.47 5.07
C LYS A 156 -3.98 -17.10 4.70
N PHE A 157 -3.59 -17.03 3.43
CA PHE A 157 -2.34 -17.60 2.94
C PHE A 157 -1.14 -16.97 3.66
N PHE A 158 -0.98 -15.65 3.62
CA PHE A 158 0.20 -15.01 4.20
C PHE A 158 0.21 -15.06 5.74
N LYS A 159 -0.95 -15.07 6.40
CA LYS A 159 -1.00 -15.39 7.84
C LYS A 159 -0.49 -16.81 8.12
N SER A 160 -0.84 -17.77 7.27
CA SER A 160 -0.33 -19.15 7.37
C SER A 160 1.18 -19.26 7.15
N CYS A 161 1.80 -18.29 6.48
CA CYS A 161 3.26 -18.21 6.30
C CYS A 161 3.99 -17.64 7.53
N LEU A 162 3.30 -17.19 8.58
CA LEU A 162 3.98 -16.65 9.78
C LEU A 162 4.66 -17.74 10.61
N ALA A 163 5.89 -17.46 11.05
CA ALA A 163 6.57 -18.18 12.12
C ALA A 163 5.88 -17.93 13.48
N PRO A 164 6.12 -18.75 14.54
CA PRO A 164 5.40 -18.64 15.82
C PRO A 164 5.42 -17.27 16.53
N SER A 165 6.41 -16.42 16.25
CA SER A 165 6.48 -15.03 16.76
C SER A 165 6.51 -14.00 15.64
N GLY A 166 6.16 -14.44 14.42
CA GLY A 166 6.16 -13.60 13.23
C GLY A 166 5.00 -12.62 13.24
N LYS A 167 5.20 -11.49 12.56
CA LYS A 167 4.17 -10.46 12.38
C LYS A 167 3.86 -10.29 10.89
N LEU A 168 2.58 -10.14 10.56
CA LEU A 168 2.14 -9.63 9.25
C LEU A 168 1.70 -8.19 9.41
N LEU A 169 2.37 -7.28 8.71
CA LEU A 169 2.07 -5.85 8.70
C LEU A 169 1.36 -5.47 7.41
N ILE A 170 0.20 -4.84 7.51
CA ILE A 170 -0.58 -4.37 6.36
C ILE A 170 -0.77 -2.87 6.51
N ILE A 171 -0.54 -2.11 5.44
CA ILE A 171 -0.87 -0.67 5.40
C ILE A 171 -1.82 -0.43 4.24
N LEU A 172 -2.96 0.18 4.54
CA LEU A 172 -3.91 0.69 3.56
C LEU A 172 -4.44 2.06 4.01
N VAL A 173 -5.22 2.71 3.16
CA VAL A 173 -6.01 3.88 3.56
C VAL A 173 -6.97 3.51 4.70
N SER A 174 -7.12 4.42 5.65
CA SER A 174 -8.00 4.27 6.81
C SER A 174 -9.47 4.22 6.38
N GLY A 175 -10.30 3.49 7.13
CA GLY A 175 -11.75 3.56 7.01
C GLY A 175 -12.32 4.95 7.37
N ASN A 176 -11.51 5.81 8.00
CA ASN A 176 -11.83 7.20 8.34
C ASN A 176 -11.18 8.23 7.40
N SER A 177 -10.62 7.77 6.27
CA SER A 177 -9.99 8.64 5.27
C SER A 177 -11.00 9.26 4.30
N GLY A 178 -10.58 10.28 3.56
CA GLY A 178 -11.36 10.81 2.44
C GLY A 178 -11.58 9.78 1.33
N TRP A 179 -10.69 8.79 1.20
CA TRP A 179 -10.85 7.67 0.27
C TRP A 179 -12.10 6.85 0.59
N ALA A 180 -12.32 6.54 1.87
CA ALA A 180 -13.49 5.80 2.31
C ALA A 180 -14.79 6.55 1.93
N THR A 181 -14.83 7.87 2.14
CA THR A 181 -15.97 8.71 1.74
C THR A 181 -16.19 8.70 0.23
N LEU A 182 -15.13 8.91 -0.55
CA LEU A 182 -15.17 8.96 -2.01
C LEU A 182 -15.64 7.62 -2.59
N TRP A 183 -15.01 6.52 -2.19
CA TRP A 183 -15.30 5.19 -2.72
C TRP A 183 -16.67 4.67 -2.32
N LYS A 184 -17.09 4.91 -1.07
CA LYS A 184 -18.44 4.54 -0.62
C LYS A 184 -19.53 5.24 -1.43
N LYS A 185 -19.32 6.49 -1.82
CA LYS A 185 -20.31 7.27 -2.57
C LYS A 185 -20.26 7.04 -4.08
N TYR A 186 -19.06 6.92 -4.66
CA TYR A 186 -18.87 6.91 -6.11
C TYR A 186 -18.32 5.61 -6.68
N GLY A 187 -17.91 4.64 -5.86
CA GLY A 187 -17.25 3.42 -6.33
C GLY A 187 -18.00 2.64 -7.40
N GLN A 188 -19.35 2.61 -7.34
CA GLN A 188 -20.19 1.97 -8.37
C GLN A 188 -20.25 2.73 -9.71
N ARG A 189 -19.87 4.01 -9.72
CA ARG A 189 -19.86 4.89 -10.90
C ARG A 189 -18.45 5.09 -11.48
N LEU A 190 -17.44 4.73 -10.72
CA LEU A 190 -16.04 4.67 -11.14
C LEU A 190 -15.74 3.28 -11.70
N PRO A 191 -14.66 3.10 -12.48
CA PRO A 191 -14.31 1.81 -13.04
C PRO A 191 -13.81 0.85 -11.94
N LEU A 192 -14.74 0.23 -11.22
CA LEU A 192 -14.46 -0.98 -10.46
C LEU A 192 -14.23 -2.11 -11.47
N ASN A 193 -13.03 -2.68 -11.47
CA ASN A 193 -12.70 -3.79 -12.35
C ASN A 193 -11.85 -4.83 -11.62
N ASP A 194 -11.55 -5.94 -12.30
CA ASP A 194 -10.69 -7.01 -11.78
C ASP A 194 -9.25 -6.55 -11.46
N LEU A 195 -8.88 -5.30 -11.74
CA LEU A 195 -7.53 -4.75 -11.52
C LEU A 195 -7.42 -3.94 -10.22
N CYS A 196 -8.50 -3.31 -9.74
CA CYS A 196 -8.45 -2.45 -8.56
C CYS A 196 -9.74 -2.54 -7.73
N LEU A 197 -9.59 -2.82 -6.44
CA LEU A 197 -10.65 -2.86 -5.45
C LEU A 197 -10.59 -1.62 -4.54
N TYR A 198 -11.76 -1.04 -4.28
CA TYR A 198 -11.90 0.05 -3.31
C TYR A 198 -12.10 -0.51 -1.90
N ILE A 199 -10.98 -0.90 -1.28
CA ILE A 199 -10.94 -1.46 0.08
C ILE A 199 -10.16 -0.57 1.02
N THR A 200 -10.58 -0.49 2.27
CA THR A 200 -9.92 0.25 3.34
C THR A 200 -9.35 -0.71 4.38
N ALA A 201 -8.54 -0.19 5.29
CA ALA A 201 -8.12 -0.94 6.47
C ALA A 201 -9.31 -1.42 7.34
N GLY A 202 -10.45 -0.73 7.29
CA GLY A 202 -11.68 -1.17 7.96
C GLY A 202 -12.17 -2.51 7.40
N ASP A 203 -12.22 -2.64 6.08
CA ASP A 203 -12.62 -3.88 5.40
C ASP A 203 -11.66 -5.04 5.72
N ILE A 204 -10.34 -4.76 5.77
CA ILE A 204 -9.34 -5.77 6.18
C ILE A 204 -9.54 -6.21 7.64
N ALA A 205 -9.80 -5.28 8.55
CA ALA A 205 -10.05 -5.60 9.96
C ALA A 205 -11.30 -6.48 10.14
N GLU A 206 -12.37 -6.24 9.37
CA GLU A 206 -13.57 -7.08 9.35
C GLU A 206 -13.25 -8.49 8.83
N MET A 207 -12.49 -8.60 7.73
CA MET A 207 -12.05 -9.89 7.19
C MET A 207 -11.21 -10.67 8.20
N LEU A 208 -10.23 -10.03 8.85
CA LEU A 208 -9.39 -10.64 9.88
C LEU A 208 -10.21 -11.09 11.09
N SER A 209 -11.18 -10.28 11.53
CA SER A 209 -12.10 -10.64 12.61
C SER A 209 -12.95 -11.87 12.25
N SER A 210 -13.44 -11.94 11.02
CA SER A 210 -14.26 -13.07 10.53
C SER A 210 -13.50 -14.41 10.50
N MET A 211 -12.18 -14.38 10.35
CA MET A 211 -11.31 -15.56 10.40
C MET A 211 -10.70 -15.82 11.80
N GLY A 212 -11.10 -15.04 12.82
CA GLY A 212 -10.61 -15.20 14.20
C GLY A 212 -9.14 -14.81 14.39
N ALA A 213 -8.57 -14.00 13.50
CA ALA A 213 -7.18 -13.58 13.61
C ALA A 213 -7.00 -12.56 14.75
N ARG A 214 -5.89 -12.68 15.49
CA ARG A 214 -5.46 -11.66 16.45
C ARG A 214 -4.73 -10.55 15.70
N PHE A 215 -5.21 -9.31 15.82
CA PHE A 215 -4.55 -8.16 15.21
C PHE A 215 -4.72 -6.88 16.04
N GLN A 216 -3.89 -5.89 15.76
CA GLN A 216 -3.99 -4.52 16.27
C GLN A 216 -3.98 -3.54 15.10
N SER A 217 -4.62 -2.38 15.26
CA SER A 217 -4.63 -1.33 14.25
C SER A 217 -4.06 -0.02 14.81
N HIS A 218 -3.37 0.74 13.96
CA HIS A 218 -2.81 2.04 14.27
C HIS A 218 -3.18 3.03 13.17
N GLU A 219 -3.93 4.08 13.51
CA GLU A 219 -4.23 5.18 12.60
C GLU A 219 -2.99 6.08 12.42
N LEU A 220 -2.71 6.44 11.17
CA LEU A 220 -1.67 7.39 10.79
C LEU A 220 -2.33 8.57 10.10
N GLN A 221 -2.11 9.76 10.66
CA GLN A 221 -2.55 10.98 9.99
C GLN A 221 -1.70 11.21 8.74
N SER A 222 -2.36 11.40 7.60
CA SER A 222 -1.70 11.81 6.37
C SER A 222 -2.59 12.76 5.57
N ASP A 223 -1.93 13.70 4.92
CA ASP A 223 -2.51 14.76 4.12
C ASP A 223 -2.13 14.55 2.64
N MET A 224 -2.99 14.97 1.72
CA MET A 224 -2.71 15.07 0.29
C MET A 224 -3.21 16.43 -0.23
N ASP A 225 -2.31 17.27 -0.73
CA ASP A 225 -2.66 18.57 -1.31
C ASP A 225 -3.26 18.35 -2.69
N ILE A 226 -4.56 18.64 -2.82
CA ILE A 226 -5.34 18.49 -4.05
C ILE A 226 -5.80 19.85 -4.58
N THR A 227 -5.12 20.93 -4.20
CA THR A 227 -5.51 22.30 -4.56
C THR A 227 -5.59 22.49 -6.08
N GLU A 228 -4.62 21.93 -6.79
CA GLU A 228 -4.48 21.99 -8.25
C GLU A 228 -5.66 21.32 -8.97
N CYS A 229 -6.33 20.33 -8.36
CA CYS A 229 -7.52 19.68 -8.94
C CYS A 229 -8.67 20.65 -9.24
N PHE A 230 -8.65 21.84 -8.63
CA PHE A 230 -9.69 22.86 -8.76
C PHE A 230 -9.29 24.01 -9.68
N ILE A 231 -8.11 23.95 -10.31
CA ILE A 231 -7.63 24.94 -11.27
C ILE A 231 -7.90 24.42 -12.68
N GLU A 232 -8.66 25.18 -13.47
CA GLU A 232 -9.02 24.75 -14.83
C GLU A 232 -7.80 24.73 -15.75
N GLY A 233 -7.59 23.61 -16.43
CA GLY A 233 -6.44 23.38 -17.31
C GLY A 233 -5.11 23.09 -16.59
N ASP A 234 -5.10 22.93 -15.26
CA ASP A 234 -3.90 22.54 -14.55
C ASP A 234 -3.58 21.05 -14.77
N ARG A 235 -2.39 20.78 -15.29
CA ARG A 235 -1.96 19.42 -15.66
C ARG A 235 -1.83 18.51 -14.44
N ASP A 236 -1.26 19.02 -13.36
CA ASP A 236 -0.99 18.24 -12.16
C ASP A 236 -2.32 17.97 -11.43
N GLY A 237 -3.20 18.96 -11.39
CA GLY A 237 -4.58 18.80 -10.92
C GLY A 237 -5.37 17.71 -11.66
N GLU A 238 -5.23 17.63 -12.99
CA GLU A 238 -5.86 16.58 -13.79
C GLU A 238 -5.28 15.19 -13.52
N LEU A 239 -3.96 15.06 -13.34
CA LEU A 239 -3.32 13.79 -12.98
C LEU A 239 -3.72 13.34 -11.56
N LEU A 240 -3.81 14.26 -10.61
CA LEU A 240 -4.29 13.95 -9.26
C LEU A 240 -5.76 13.53 -9.27
N LEU A 241 -6.61 14.13 -10.10
CA LEU A 241 -8.00 13.68 -10.27
C LEU A 241 -8.09 12.25 -10.81
N ASP A 242 -7.21 11.91 -11.75
CA ASP A 242 -7.15 10.55 -12.27
C ASP A 242 -6.74 9.53 -11.20
N PHE A 243 -5.79 9.90 -10.33
CA PHE A 243 -5.40 9.07 -9.19
C PHE A 243 -6.54 8.92 -8.17
N LEU A 244 -7.16 10.02 -7.75
CA LEU A 244 -8.29 10.02 -6.81
C LEU A 244 -9.47 9.15 -7.29
N THR A 245 -9.70 9.12 -8.61
CA THR A 245 -10.84 8.43 -9.22
C THR A 245 -10.47 7.08 -9.84
N GLU A 246 -9.19 6.68 -9.78
CA GLU A 246 -8.63 5.50 -10.45
C GLU A 246 -9.06 5.39 -11.92
N THR A 247 -9.13 6.53 -12.61
CA THR A 247 -9.69 6.66 -13.96
C THR A 247 -8.78 7.46 -14.89
N CYS A 248 -8.47 6.92 -16.07
CA CYS A 248 -7.70 7.65 -17.08
C CYS A 248 -8.49 8.82 -17.68
N ASP A 249 -7.87 9.99 -17.68
CA ASP A 249 -8.38 11.27 -18.18
C ASP A 249 -9.79 11.55 -17.65
N PHE A 250 -9.98 11.39 -16.34
CA PHE A 250 -11.26 11.50 -15.66
C PHE A 250 -12.00 12.78 -16.03
N LYS A 251 -11.30 13.93 -15.98
CA LYS A 251 -11.90 15.23 -16.27
C LYS A 251 -12.50 15.31 -17.67
N ARG A 252 -11.86 14.67 -18.66
CA ARG A 252 -12.29 14.62 -20.06
C ARG A 252 -13.40 13.59 -20.31
N ASN A 253 -13.30 12.43 -19.66
CA ASN A 253 -14.07 11.25 -20.03
C ASN A 253 -15.30 10.99 -19.13
N ALA A 254 -15.32 11.53 -17.91
CA ALA A 254 -16.43 11.31 -16.98
C ALA A 254 -17.71 12.07 -17.41
N PRO A 255 -18.90 11.47 -17.17
CA PRO A 255 -20.16 12.20 -17.27
C PRO A 255 -20.11 13.49 -16.45
N ALA A 256 -20.65 14.58 -16.99
CA ALA A 256 -20.55 15.90 -16.38
C ALA A 256 -21.12 15.92 -14.95
N ASP A 257 -22.25 15.26 -14.72
CA ASP A 257 -22.87 15.16 -13.40
C ASP A 257 -22.00 14.39 -12.40
N LEU A 258 -21.32 13.30 -12.83
CA LEU A 258 -20.37 12.57 -11.99
C LEU A 258 -19.18 13.46 -11.62
N ARG A 259 -18.57 14.09 -12.62
CA ARG A 259 -17.40 14.96 -12.45
C ARG A 259 -17.72 16.11 -11.50
N ASP A 260 -18.81 16.81 -11.72
CA ASP A 260 -19.18 17.98 -10.92
C ASP A 260 -19.51 17.59 -9.48
N GLN A 261 -20.15 16.43 -9.27
CA GLN A 261 -20.41 15.88 -7.94
C GLN A 261 -19.11 15.50 -7.22
N ILE A 262 -18.19 14.78 -7.86
CA ILE A 262 -16.90 14.39 -7.25
C ILE A 262 -16.08 15.63 -6.89
N ILE A 263 -15.96 16.60 -7.81
CA ILE A 263 -15.24 17.86 -7.55
C ILE A 263 -15.83 18.61 -6.36
N CYS A 264 -17.16 18.66 -6.25
CA CYS A 264 -17.83 19.28 -5.10
C CYS A 264 -17.51 18.54 -3.78
N ASP A 265 -17.64 17.22 -3.79
CA ASP A 265 -17.42 16.38 -2.62
C ASP A 265 -15.96 16.34 -2.16
N LEU A 266 -14.99 16.45 -3.08
CA LEU A 266 -13.57 16.55 -2.75
C LEU A 266 -13.26 17.81 -1.93
N LYS A 267 -14.09 18.86 -1.97
CA LYS A 267 -13.98 20.03 -1.06
C LYS A 267 -14.79 19.89 0.22
N SER A 268 -15.61 18.85 0.34
CA SER A 268 -16.47 18.67 1.50
C SER A 268 -15.68 18.24 2.73
N PRO A 269 -16.16 18.54 3.95
CA PRO A 269 -15.54 18.08 5.20
C PRO A 269 -15.41 16.56 5.33
N GLY A 270 -16.13 15.78 4.51
CA GLY A 270 -16.03 14.32 4.50
C GLY A 270 -14.80 13.80 3.73
N CYS A 271 -14.22 14.61 2.85
CA CYS A 271 -13.05 14.25 2.05
C CYS A 271 -11.81 15.06 2.42
N SER A 272 -11.99 16.35 2.67
CA SER A 272 -10.87 17.30 2.80
C SER A 272 -11.11 18.34 3.88
N THR A 273 -10.03 19.02 4.25
CA THR A 273 -10.05 20.25 5.03
C THR A 273 -9.47 21.41 4.21
N THR A 274 -9.76 22.64 4.58
CA THR A 274 -9.11 23.82 3.99
C THR A 274 -8.13 24.40 5.00
N LYS A 275 -6.86 24.53 4.59
CA LYS A 275 -5.78 25.06 5.43
C LYS A 275 -4.90 25.98 4.62
N ASP A 276 -4.70 27.21 5.08
CA ASP A 276 -3.83 28.22 4.42
C ASP A 276 -4.15 28.42 2.92
N GLY A 277 -5.44 28.37 2.55
CA GLY A 277 -5.92 28.51 1.17
C GLY A 277 -5.82 27.24 0.32
N LYS A 278 -5.26 26.16 0.85
CA LYS A 278 -5.11 24.86 0.18
C LYS A 278 -6.26 23.91 0.54
N VAL A 279 -6.57 23.00 -0.37
CA VAL A 279 -7.53 21.90 -0.13
C VAL A 279 -6.74 20.64 0.19
N ILE A 280 -6.80 20.21 1.44
CA ILE A 280 -6.02 19.09 1.97
C ILE A 280 -6.95 17.87 2.11
N PHE A 281 -6.81 16.94 1.19
CA PHE A 281 -7.51 15.67 1.22
C PHE A 281 -7.01 14.79 2.36
N ASN A 282 -7.94 14.17 3.06
CA ASN A 282 -7.67 13.26 4.17
C ASN A 282 -7.15 11.94 3.61
N ASN A 283 -5.82 11.80 3.58
CA ASN A 283 -5.11 10.60 3.14
C ASN A 283 -4.79 9.67 4.31
N ASN A 284 -5.50 9.76 5.45
CA ASN A 284 -5.18 8.94 6.62
C ASN A 284 -4.99 7.47 6.25
N LEU A 285 -3.92 6.88 6.78
CA LEU A 285 -3.61 5.46 6.62
C LEU A 285 -3.93 4.72 7.91
N SER A 286 -4.04 3.41 7.81
CA SER A 286 -4.06 2.55 8.99
C SER A 286 -3.10 1.39 8.79
N VAL A 287 -2.28 1.15 9.82
CA VAL A 287 -1.42 -0.01 9.90
C VAL A 287 -2.14 -1.09 10.70
N ILE A 288 -2.27 -2.28 10.12
CA ILE A 288 -2.79 -3.47 10.80
C ILE A 288 -1.62 -4.42 11.03
N VAL A 289 -1.45 -4.88 12.27
CA VAL A 289 -0.44 -5.85 12.68
C VAL A 289 -1.14 -7.12 13.10
N VAL A 290 -0.98 -8.17 12.29
CA VAL A 290 -1.56 -9.50 12.53
C VAL A 290 -0.51 -10.41 13.19
N GLU A 291 -0.95 -11.13 14.21
CA GLU A 291 -0.15 -12.10 14.94
C GLU A 291 -0.22 -13.49 14.32
N ALA A 292 0.85 -14.27 14.48
CA ALA A 292 0.77 -15.72 14.36
C ALA A 292 -0.25 -16.30 15.36
N ASP A 293 -0.79 -17.48 15.09
CA ASP A 293 -1.71 -18.16 16.00
C ASP A 293 -1.08 -18.46 17.37
#